data_AF-A0A0C2F675-F1
#
_entry.id   AF-A0A0C2F675-F1
#
_cell.length_a   1.000
_cell.length_b   1.000
_cell.length_c   1.000
_cell.angle_alpha   90.00
_cell.angle_beta   90.00
_cell.angle_gamma   90.00
#
_symmetry.space_group_name_H-M   'P 1'
#
loop_
_entity.id
_entity.type
_entity.pdbx_description
1 polymer ?
#
loop_
_entity_poly.entity_id
_entity_poly.type
_entity_poly.pdbx_seq_one_letter_code
_entity_poly.pdbx_strand_id
1 'polypeptide(L)'
;MWIFAALVVTALAAKPTTVEEFKAQPVEEHVKDLKGQAFVDYINEHQSFYRAEYSPETEAFVKLRIMDSKFLVDPKEEGVLTDVFGDDPPERFFDARTHWPECTSIGTIRDQSGCGMSKRNVSRFHDVMNGGS
;
A
#
# COMPACT_ATOMS: atom_id res chain seq x y z
N MET A 1 9.80 3.93 -42.86
CA MET A 1 8.43 3.65 -42.38
C MET A 1 8.22 2.21 -41.89
N TRP A 2 8.93 1.20 -42.39
CA TRP A 2 8.75 -0.19 -41.93
C TRP A 2 9.40 -0.49 -40.56
N ILE A 3 10.48 0.20 -40.21
CA ILE A 3 11.17 0.04 -38.91
C ILE A 3 10.29 0.52 -37.75
N PHE A 4 9.56 1.63 -37.92
CA PHE A 4 8.63 2.12 -36.90
C PHE A 4 7.42 1.21 -36.72
N ALA A 5 6.91 0.59 -37.79
CA ALA A 5 5.84 -0.40 -37.69
C ALA A 5 6.29 -1.66 -36.92
N ALA A 6 7.52 -2.13 -37.15
CA ALA A 6 8.07 -3.28 -36.43
C ALA A 6 8.25 -3.03 -34.92
N LEU A 7 8.73 -1.84 -34.52
CA LEU A 7 8.89 -1.45 -33.10
C LEU A 7 7.54 -1.33 -32.37
N VAL A 8 6.50 -0.81 -33.04
CA VAL A 8 5.15 -0.73 -32.47
C VAL A 8 4.54 -2.12 -32.26
N VAL A 9 4.79 -3.07 -33.17
CA VAL A 9 4.31 -4.46 -33.05
C VAL A 9 5.00 -5.20 -31.90
N THR A 10 6.29 -4.97 -31.65
CA THR A 10 7.00 -5.60 -30.52
C THR A 10 6.56 -5.09 -29.15
N ALA A 11 6.21 -3.81 -29.03
CA ALA A 11 5.73 -3.24 -27.76
C ALA A 11 4.33 -3.75 -27.37
N LEU A 12 3.47 -4.02 -28.36
CA LEU A 12 2.11 -4.54 -28.16
C LEU A 12 2.06 -6.05 -27.83
N ALA A 13 3.15 -6.78 -28.07
CA ALA A 13 3.26 -8.23 -27.82
C ALA A 13 3.89 -8.58 -26.45
N ALA A 14 4.29 -7.58 -25.65
CA ALA A 14 4.76 -7.80 -24.30
C ALA A 14 3.61 -8.33 -23.44
N LYS A 15 3.64 -9.62 -23.11
CA LYS A 15 2.70 -10.21 -22.16
C LYS A 15 2.84 -9.49 -20.82
N PRO A 16 1.73 -9.17 -20.13
CA PRO A 16 1.81 -8.65 -18.78
C PRO A 16 2.55 -9.67 -17.90
N THR A 17 3.57 -9.20 -17.19
CA THR A 17 4.34 -10.00 -16.23
C THR A 17 3.39 -10.63 -15.23
N THR A 18 3.51 -11.94 -14.99
CA THR A 18 2.66 -12.59 -13.98
C THR A 18 3.06 -12.14 -12.57
N VAL A 19 2.17 -12.25 -11.59
CA VAL A 19 2.46 -11.88 -10.18
C VAL A 19 3.65 -12.67 -9.64
N GLU A 20 3.75 -13.96 -9.98
CA GLU A 20 4.84 -14.84 -9.54
C GLU A 20 6.18 -14.48 -10.19
N GLU A 21 6.16 -14.17 -11.48
CA GLU A 21 7.35 -13.68 -12.20
C GLU A 21 7.82 -12.33 -11.64
N PHE A 22 6.90 -11.41 -11.33
CA PHE A 22 7.21 -10.13 -10.70
C PHE A 22 7.84 -10.32 -9.31
N LYS A 23 7.28 -11.19 -8.47
CA LYS A 23 7.83 -11.49 -7.12
C LYS A 23 9.23 -12.11 -7.18
N ALA A 24 9.55 -12.85 -8.23
CA ALA A 24 10.85 -13.51 -8.39
C ALA A 24 11.97 -12.54 -8.83
N GLN A 25 11.63 -11.31 -9.24
CA GLN A 25 12.63 -10.34 -9.67
C GLN A 25 13.51 -9.88 -8.49
N PRO A 26 14.84 -9.83 -8.68
CA PRO A 26 15.73 -9.37 -7.63
C PRO A 26 15.53 -7.88 -7.37
N VAL A 27 15.48 -7.50 -6.09
CA VAL A 27 15.50 -6.07 -5.71
C VAL A 27 16.95 -5.59 -5.76
N GLU A 28 17.21 -4.59 -6.60
CA GLU A 28 18.54 -4.00 -6.72
C GLU A 28 18.98 -3.34 -5.40
N GLU A 29 20.25 -3.50 -5.04
CA GLU A 29 20.75 -3.04 -3.74
C GLU A 29 20.63 -1.52 -3.56
N HIS A 30 20.84 -0.77 -4.63
CA HIS A 30 20.78 0.70 -4.64
C HIS A 30 19.38 1.27 -4.31
N VAL A 31 18.33 0.46 -4.51
CA VAL A 31 16.93 0.87 -4.29
C VAL A 31 16.65 1.12 -2.81
N LYS A 32 17.40 0.44 -1.91
CA LYS A 32 17.26 0.59 -0.45
C LYS A 32 17.53 2.02 0.03
N ASP A 33 18.29 2.78 -0.74
CA ASP A 33 18.69 4.15 -0.39
C ASP A 33 17.79 5.22 -1.03
N LEU A 34 16.94 4.85 -1.99
CA LEU A 34 16.02 5.77 -2.65
C LEU A 34 14.95 6.29 -1.69
N LYS A 35 14.64 7.59 -1.80
CA LYS A 35 13.63 8.28 -0.99
C LYS A 35 12.86 9.30 -1.82
N GLY A 36 11.71 9.71 -1.29
CA GLY A 36 10.89 10.76 -1.88
C GLY A 36 10.51 10.46 -3.33
N GLN A 37 10.62 11.48 -4.19
CA GLN A 37 10.23 11.37 -5.60
C GLN A 37 11.01 10.29 -6.35
N ALA A 38 12.33 10.17 -6.13
CA ALA A 38 13.16 9.17 -6.82
C ALA A 38 12.72 7.73 -6.52
N PHE A 39 12.23 7.47 -5.30
CA PHE A 39 11.69 6.16 -4.96
C PHE A 39 10.33 5.90 -5.61
N VAL A 40 9.47 6.93 -5.68
CA VAL A 40 8.17 6.83 -6.37
C VAL A 40 8.34 6.62 -7.87
N ASP A 41 9.30 7.32 -8.49
CA ASP A 41 9.61 7.16 -9.91
C ASP A 41 10.07 5.72 -10.21
N TYR A 42 10.98 5.19 -9.38
CA TYR A 42 11.41 3.79 -9.47
C TYR A 42 10.23 2.81 -9.37
N ILE A 43 9.34 2.98 -8.39
CA ILE A 43 8.16 2.11 -8.23
C ILE A 43 7.29 2.16 -9.49
N ASN A 44 6.96 3.35 -9.99
CA ASN A 44 6.08 3.51 -11.14
C ASN A 44 6.70 3.00 -12.44
N GLU A 45 8.03 2.95 -12.54
CA GLU A 45 8.76 2.36 -13.68
C GLU A 45 8.73 0.82 -13.64
N HIS A 46 8.88 0.22 -12.46
CA HIS A 46 9.07 -1.23 -12.32
C HIS A 46 7.78 -2.00 -12.04
N GLN A 47 6.72 -1.31 -11.62
CA GLN A 47 5.50 -1.92 -11.08
C GLN A 47 4.26 -1.23 -11.65
N SER A 48 3.37 -1.99 -12.31
CA SER A 48 2.24 -1.46 -13.08
C SER A 48 0.84 -1.73 -12.52
N PHE A 49 0.72 -2.55 -11.48
CA PHE A 49 -0.53 -2.90 -10.79
C PHE A 49 -1.06 -1.77 -9.89
N TYR A 50 -0.22 -0.83 -9.48
CA TYR A 50 -0.62 0.37 -8.76
C TYR A 50 0.23 1.59 -9.14
N ARG A 51 -0.27 2.78 -8.81
CA ARG A 51 0.44 4.04 -9.02
C ARG A 51 0.81 4.65 -7.68
N ALA A 52 2.08 4.98 -7.51
CA ALA A 52 2.60 5.68 -6.35
C ALA A 52 2.64 7.20 -6.59
N GLU A 53 2.40 7.99 -5.55
CA GLU A 53 2.50 9.44 -5.56
C GLU A 53 3.25 9.92 -4.31
N TYR A 54 4.09 10.95 -4.50
CA TYR A 54 4.87 11.53 -3.41
C TYR A 54 4.39 12.94 -3.08
N SER A 55 4.26 13.20 -1.78
CA SER A 55 4.08 14.54 -1.22
C SER A 55 4.89 14.64 0.07
N PRO A 56 5.78 15.65 0.22
CA PRO A 56 6.52 15.88 1.46
C PRO A 56 5.61 16.07 2.68
N GLU A 57 4.47 16.74 2.47
CA GLU A 57 3.48 16.96 3.52
C GLU A 57 2.85 15.63 3.95
N THR A 58 2.43 14.80 2.99
CA THR A 58 1.87 13.48 3.26
C THR A 58 2.89 12.58 3.95
N GLU A 59 4.16 12.60 3.52
CA GLU A 59 5.23 11.83 4.15
C GLU A 59 5.42 12.25 5.62
N ALA A 60 5.46 13.56 5.91
CA ALA A 60 5.57 14.07 7.27
C ALA A 60 4.35 13.69 8.12
N PHE A 61 3.15 13.87 7.57
CA PHE A 61 1.88 13.56 8.22
C PHE A 61 1.76 12.06 8.56
N VAL A 62 2.07 11.18 7.62
CA VAL A 62 1.98 9.73 7.79
C VAL A 62 3.03 9.22 8.77
N LYS A 63 4.28 9.71 8.71
CA LYS A 63 5.34 9.37 9.68
C LYS A 63 4.97 9.76 11.12
N LEU A 64 4.13 10.78 11.29
CA LEU A 64 3.60 11.22 12.58
C LEU A 64 2.37 10.43 13.05
N ARG A 65 1.85 9.48 12.28
CA ARG A 65 0.60 8.77 12.61
C ARG A 65 0.71 7.26 12.50
N ILE A 66 1.70 6.75 11.78
CA ILE A 66 1.96 5.30 11.67
C ILE A 66 2.18 4.69 13.05
N MET A 67 1.51 3.58 13.30
CA MET A 67 1.64 2.76 14.50
C MET A 67 3.06 2.18 14.61
N ASP A 68 3.62 2.19 15.82
CA ASP A 68 4.96 1.65 16.07
C ASP A 68 5.03 0.14 15.77
N SER A 69 6.12 -0.31 15.15
CA SER A 69 6.29 -1.71 14.73
C SER A 69 6.28 -2.69 15.91
N LYS A 70 6.53 -2.24 17.15
CA LYS A 70 6.40 -3.09 18.36
C LYS A 70 5.00 -3.66 18.58
N PHE A 71 3.98 -3.08 17.94
CA PHE A 71 2.60 -3.56 17.99
C PHE A 71 2.28 -4.58 16.90
N LEU A 72 3.21 -4.85 15.97
CA LEU A 72 3.13 -5.98 15.06
C LEU A 72 3.44 -7.24 15.87
N VAL A 73 2.38 -7.87 16.37
CA VAL A 73 2.45 -9.12 17.13
C VAL A 73 1.87 -10.25 16.28
N ASP A 74 2.55 -11.39 16.29
CA ASP A 74 1.99 -12.58 15.66
C ASP A 74 0.73 -13.01 16.45
N PRO A 75 -0.40 -13.25 15.77
CA PRO A 75 -1.60 -13.71 16.44
C PRO A 75 -1.35 -15.08 17.06
N LYS A 76 -1.88 -15.31 18.27
CA LYS A 76 -1.83 -16.62 18.91
C LYS A 76 -2.68 -17.61 18.12
N GLU A 77 -2.14 -18.80 17.87
CA GLU A 77 -2.80 -19.87 17.10
C GLU A 77 -4.13 -20.32 17.75
N GLU A 78 -4.25 -20.16 19.07
CA GLU A 78 -5.41 -20.53 19.90
C GLU A 78 -6.73 -19.86 19.46
N GLY A 79 -6.69 -18.79 18.67
CA GLY A 79 -7.86 -18.03 18.19
C GLY A 79 -8.21 -18.25 16.71
N VAL A 80 -7.46 -19.08 15.98
CA VAL A 80 -7.70 -19.34 14.56
C VAL A 80 -8.46 -20.66 14.44
N LEU A 81 -9.75 -20.58 14.10
CA LEU A 81 -10.54 -21.76 13.76
C LEU A 81 -9.98 -22.37 12.47
N THR A 82 -9.56 -23.63 12.52
CA THR A 82 -9.03 -24.36 11.35
C THR A 82 -10.13 -24.75 10.36
N ASP A 83 -11.35 -24.84 10.86
CA ASP A 83 -12.49 -25.33 10.09
C ASP A 83 -13.41 -24.17 9.74
N VAL A 84 -13.46 -23.86 8.45
CA VAL A 84 -14.48 -22.98 7.88
C VAL A 84 -15.67 -23.85 7.50
N PHE A 85 -16.74 -23.78 8.28
CA PHE A 85 -17.99 -24.47 7.96
C PHE A 85 -18.80 -23.60 6.99
N GLY A 86 -19.02 -24.06 5.75
CA GLY A 86 -19.84 -23.33 4.78
C GLY A 86 -19.53 -23.70 3.32
N ASP A 87 -20.22 -23.01 2.41
CA ASP A 87 -19.93 -23.07 0.98
C ASP A 87 -18.55 -22.44 0.67
N ASP A 88 -17.97 -22.83 -0.46
CA ASP A 88 -16.73 -22.26 -0.94
C ASP A 88 -16.84 -20.73 -1.10
N PRO A 89 -15.77 -19.97 -0.79
CA PRO A 89 -15.78 -18.52 -0.98
C PRO A 89 -15.98 -18.17 -2.47
N PRO A 90 -16.61 -17.02 -2.77
CA PRO A 90 -16.89 -16.62 -4.14
C PRO A 90 -15.61 -16.46 -4.95
N GLU A 91 -15.57 -17.04 -6.15
CA GLU A 91 -14.34 -17.16 -6.95
C GLU A 91 -13.75 -15.84 -7.47
N ARG A 92 -14.56 -14.76 -7.56
CA ARG A 92 -14.19 -13.56 -8.33
C ARG A 92 -14.25 -12.25 -7.57
N PHE A 93 -15.32 -12.00 -6.83
CA PHE A 93 -15.55 -10.71 -6.20
C PHE A 93 -16.38 -10.86 -4.93
N PHE A 94 -15.92 -10.23 -3.86
CA PHE A 94 -16.63 -10.11 -2.60
C PHE A 94 -16.40 -8.72 -2.03
N ASP A 95 -17.48 -8.04 -1.69
CA ASP A 95 -17.45 -6.77 -0.96
C ASP A 95 -18.44 -6.86 0.21
N ALA A 96 -17.92 -6.73 1.43
CA ALA A 96 -18.70 -6.80 2.65
C ALA A 96 -19.76 -5.68 2.71
N ARG A 97 -19.50 -4.51 2.11
CA ARG A 97 -20.44 -3.39 2.06
C ARG A 97 -21.68 -3.72 1.23
N THR A 98 -21.54 -4.61 0.24
CA THR A 98 -22.66 -5.07 -0.59
C THR A 98 -23.48 -6.14 0.10
N HIS A 99 -22.85 -7.02 0.90
CA HIS A 99 -23.54 -8.13 1.55
C HIS A 99 -24.26 -7.73 2.84
N TRP A 100 -23.75 -6.73 3.56
CA TRP A 100 -24.36 -6.19 4.79
C TRP A 100 -24.58 -4.69 4.69
N PRO A 101 -25.46 -4.23 3.77
CA PRO A 101 -25.66 -2.81 3.51
C PRO A 101 -26.26 -2.05 4.71
N GLU A 102 -26.98 -2.74 5.60
CA GLU A 102 -27.53 -2.18 6.84
C GLU A 102 -26.43 -1.86 7.89
N CYS A 103 -25.26 -2.49 7.74
CA CYS A 103 -24.14 -2.33 8.66
C CYS A 103 -23.25 -1.16 8.21
N THR A 104 -23.68 0.07 8.51
CA THR A 104 -22.97 1.32 8.14
C THR A 104 -21.52 1.41 8.63
N SER A 105 -21.19 0.70 9.71
CA SER A 105 -19.84 0.61 10.26
C SER A 105 -18.82 0.00 9.29
N ILE A 106 -19.24 -0.89 8.39
CA ILE A 106 -18.36 -1.57 7.41
C ILE A 106 -17.83 -0.57 6.37
N GLY A 107 -18.65 0.41 5.97
CA GLY A 107 -18.25 1.46 5.03
C GLY A 107 -17.51 2.63 5.67
N THR A 108 -17.34 2.65 7.00
CA THR A 108 -16.80 3.80 7.72
C THR A 108 -15.27 3.77 7.77
N ILE A 109 -14.63 4.81 7.23
CA ILE A 109 -13.18 5.02 7.35
C ILE A 109 -12.87 5.76 8.67
N ARG A 110 -11.98 5.21 9.50
CA ARG A 110 -11.60 5.77 10.81
C ARG A 110 -10.22 6.43 10.77
N ASP A 111 -10.03 7.52 11.51
CA ASP A 111 -8.72 8.17 11.73
C ASP A 111 -8.08 7.66 13.03
N GLN A 112 -6.90 7.05 12.93
CA GLN A 112 -6.13 6.59 14.09
C GLN A 112 -5.44 7.73 14.86
N SER A 113 -5.51 8.97 14.37
CA SER A 113 -4.81 10.14 14.91
C SER A 113 -3.29 9.88 15.07
N GLY A 114 -2.64 10.50 16.07
CA GLY A 114 -1.25 10.21 16.45
C GLY A 114 -1.12 9.12 17.52
N CYS A 115 -2.13 8.28 17.72
CA CYS A 115 -2.14 7.28 18.77
C CYS A 115 -1.21 6.10 18.42
N GLY A 116 -0.39 5.63 19.37
CA GLY A 116 0.53 4.50 19.16
C GLY A 116 1.94 4.86 18.70
N MET A 117 2.30 6.15 18.65
CA MET A 117 3.69 6.58 18.41
C MET A 117 4.56 6.32 19.65
N SER A 118 5.75 5.72 19.46
CA SER A 118 6.82 5.84 20.47
C SER A 118 7.21 7.30 20.65
N LYS A 119 7.61 7.67 21.87
CA LYS A 119 8.05 9.00 22.30
C LYS A 119 9.16 9.57 21.40
N ARG A 120 8.82 10.08 20.22
CA ARG A 120 9.69 10.95 19.42
C ARG A 120 9.17 12.37 19.64
N ASN A 121 9.78 13.04 20.62
CA ASN A 121 9.65 14.47 20.98
C ASN A 121 8.33 15.13 20.56
N VAL A 122 7.37 15.07 21.48
CA VAL A 122 6.02 15.69 21.44
C VAL A 122 6.05 17.20 21.12
N SER A 123 7.20 17.88 21.21
CA SER A 123 7.32 19.32 21.00
C SER A 123 6.96 19.80 19.59
N ARG A 124 6.98 18.97 18.55
CA ARG A 124 6.72 19.42 17.16
C ARG A 124 5.25 19.30 16.72
N PHE A 125 4.42 18.59 17.47
CA PHE A 125 3.01 18.38 17.09
C PHE A 125 2.15 19.66 17.26
N HIS A 126 2.56 20.54 18.17
CA HIS A 126 1.87 21.82 18.42
C HIS A 126 2.14 22.88 17.33
N ASP A 127 3.28 22.81 16.64
CA ASP A 127 3.66 23.83 15.65
C ASP A 127 2.99 23.61 14.29
N VAL A 128 2.71 22.35 13.91
CA VAL A 128 2.06 22.03 12.62
C VAL A 128 0.59 22.47 12.60
N MET A 129 -0.09 22.46 13.75
CA MET A 129 -1.50 22.85 13.84
C MET A 129 -1.72 24.37 13.95
N ASN A 130 -0.68 25.17 14.19
CA ASN A 130 -0.80 26.61 14.43
C ASN A 130 -0.14 27.50 13.34
N GLY A 131 0.46 26.93 12.29
CA GLY A 131 1.13 27.68 11.22
C GLY A 131 0.20 28.21 10.12
N GLY A 132 -1.03 28.59 10.45
CA GLY A 132 -2.05 29.05 9.50
C GLY A 132 -2.63 30.41 9.87
N SER A 133 -1.81 31.47 9.81
CA SER A 133 -2.11 32.89 9.46
C SER A 133 -0.93 33.78 9.80
#